data_AF-A0A643LU24-F1
#
_entry.id   AF-A0A643LU24-F1
#
_cell.length_a   1.000
_cell.length_b   1.000
_cell.length_c   1.000
_cell.angle_alpha   90.00
_cell.angle_beta   90.00
_cell.angle_gamma   90.00
#
_symmetry.space_group_name_H-M   'P 1'
#
loop_
_entity.id
_entity.type
_entity.pdbx_description
1 polymer ?
#
loop_
_entity_poly.entity_id
_entity_poly.type
_entity_poly.pdbx_seq_one_letter_code
_entity_poly.pdbx_strand_id
1 'polypeptide(L)'
;MFKKEVSHSYKVTPLLFDLRETGQIEQDADVIMLMYREDYYDKETKQKEMTEIHVAKHRNGPVGSFKLRFMKEFGRFVEGK
;
A
#
# COMPACT_ATOMS: atom_id res chain seq x y z
N MET A 1 17.17 -13.23 -5.74
CA MET A 1 17.90 -12.22 -4.95
C MET A 1 17.64 -10.86 -5.58
N PHE A 2 16.61 -10.15 -5.15
CA PHE A 2 16.39 -8.75 -5.49
C PHE A 2 16.04 -8.02 -4.19
N LYS A 3 17.07 -7.61 -3.47
CA LYS A 3 16.94 -6.73 -2.32
C LYS A 3 16.97 -5.31 -2.88
N LYS A 4 15.80 -4.77 -3.21
CA LYS A 4 15.69 -3.36 -3.62
C LYS A 4 16.02 -2.54 -2.37
N GLU A 5 17.22 -1.97 -2.32
CA GLU A 5 17.57 -0.98 -1.30
C GLU A 5 16.66 0.23 -1.50
N VAL A 6 15.70 0.38 -0.59
CA VAL A 6 14.79 1.53 -0.57
C VAL A 6 15.59 2.74 -0.10
N SER A 7 15.88 3.64 -1.03
CA SER A 7 16.52 4.92 -0.77
C SER A 7 15.61 5.75 0.16
N HIS A 8 16.18 6.15 1.30
CA HIS A 8 15.51 6.74 2.47
C HIS A 8 14.93 8.17 2.26
N SER A 9 14.69 8.64 1.03
CA SER A 9 14.25 10.04 0.82
C SER A 9 13.14 10.26 -0.21
N TYR A 10 12.57 9.21 -0.81
CA TYR A 10 11.39 9.36 -1.68
C TYR A 10 10.27 8.45 -1.19
N LYS A 11 9.06 9.00 -1.02
CA LYS A 11 7.85 8.23 -0.68
C LYS A 11 7.63 7.15 -1.74
N VAL A 12 8.02 5.90 -1.46
CA VAL A 12 7.81 4.77 -2.36
C VAL A 12 6.39 4.27 -2.19
N THR A 13 5.47 4.88 -2.92
CA THR A 13 4.09 4.38 -3.02
C THR A 13 4.08 3.20 -3.98
N PRO A 14 3.59 2.02 -3.60
CA PRO A 14 3.52 0.88 -4.51
C PRO A 14 2.60 1.21 -5.68
N LEU A 15 3.02 0.83 -6.89
CA LEU A 15 2.28 1.05 -8.12
C LEU A 15 1.89 -0.29 -8.75
N LEU A 16 0.86 -0.27 -9.60
CA LEU A 16 0.48 -1.47 -10.37
C LEU A 16 1.65 -1.99 -11.23
N PHE A 17 2.50 -1.08 -11.72
CA PHE A 17 3.71 -1.41 -12.48
C PHE A 17 4.68 -2.32 -11.70
N ASP A 18 4.69 -2.27 -10.37
CA ASP A 18 5.54 -3.16 -9.56
C ASP A 18 5.11 -4.63 -9.68
N LEU A 19 3.90 -4.91 -10.19
CA LEU A 19 3.40 -6.26 -10.47
C LEU A 19 3.60 -6.69 -11.92
N ARG A 20 4.18 -5.85 -12.80
CA ARG A 20 4.30 -6.15 -14.23
C ARG A 20 5.06 -7.46 -14.51
N GLU A 21 6.07 -7.77 -13.70
CA GLU A 21 6.85 -9.02 -13.82
C GLU A 21 6.05 -10.27 -13.44
N THR A 22 4.93 -10.10 -12.71
CA THR A 22 4.06 -11.21 -12.31
C THR A 22 3.07 -11.62 -13.39
N GLY A 23 2.93 -10.84 -14.48
CA GLY A 23 2.20 -11.14 -15.72
C GLY A 23 0.73 -11.49 -15.54
N GLN A 24 0.47 -12.68 -15.01
CA GLN A 24 -0.86 -13.25 -14.80
C GLN A 24 -1.63 -12.55 -13.68
N ILE A 25 -0.99 -12.21 -12.55
CA ILE A 25 -1.69 -11.63 -11.39
C ILE A 25 -2.31 -10.27 -11.74
N GLU A 26 -1.56 -9.40 -12.42
CA GLU A 26 -2.06 -8.10 -12.85
C GLU A 26 -3.26 -8.24 -13.77
N GLN A 27 -3.23 -9.21 -14.69
CA GLN A 27 -4.27 -9.40 -15.69
C GLN A 27 -5.52 -10.05 -15.10
N ASP A 28 -5.36 -11.08 -14.28
CA ASP A 28 -6.44 -11.97 -13.82
C ASP A 28 -7.23 -11.40 -12.65
N ALA A 29 -6.59 -10.62 -11.77
CA ALA A 29 -7.25 -10.11 -10.57
C ALA A 29 -8.40 -9.15 -10.89
N ASP A 30 -9.54 -9.30 -10.21
CA ASP A 30 -10.67 -8.37 -10.32
C ASP A 30 -10.42 -7.08 -9.54
N VAL A 31 -9.77 -7.19 -8.39
CA VAL A 31 -9.41 -6.09 -7.50
C VAL A 31 -7.96 -6.25 -7.06
N ILE A 32 -7.17 -5.18 -7.17
CA ILE A 32 -5.82 -5.10 -6.63
C ILE A 32 -5.78 -3.92 -5.67
N MET A 33 -5.45 -4.21 -4.41
CA MET A 33 -5.23 -3.20 -3.38
C MET A 33 -3.77 -3.21 -2.97
N LEU A 34 -3.17 -2.02 -2.95
CA LEU A 34 -1.80 -1.80 -2.54
C LEU A 34 -1.79 -1.03 -1.22
N MET A 35 -0.99 -1.48 -0.26
CA MET A 35 -0.90 -0.86 1.06
C MET A 35 0.44 -0.15 1.20
N TYR A 36 0.39 1.10 1.65
CA TYR A 36 1.57 1.88 1.99
C TYR A 36 1.50 2.36 3.44
N ARG A 37 2.60 2.21 4.16
CA ARG A 37 2.73 2.63 5.55
C ARG A 37 3.97 3.50 5.72
N GLU A 38 3.76 4.77 5.95
CA GLU A 38 4.85 5.72 6.13
C GLU A 38 5.66 5.39 7.39
N ASP A 39 4.97 5.01 8.48
CA ASP A 39 5.57 4.68 9.78
C ASP A 39 6.46 3.42 9.78
N TYR A 40 6.43 2.65 8.69
CA TYR A 40 7.33 1.52 8.46
C TYR A 40 8.69 1.98 7.91
N TYR A 41 8.71 3.02 7.08
CA TYR A 41 9.92 3.55 6.44
C TYR A 41 10.52 4.73 7.19
N ASP A 42 9.68 5.59 7.77
CA ASP A 42 10.08 6.74 8.58
C ASP A 42 9.43 6.63 9.97
N LYS A 43 10.24 6.34 10.98
CA LYS A 43 9.77 6.19 12.38
C LYS A 43 9.40 7.53 13.02
N GLU A 44 9.86 8.65 12.47
CA GLU A 44 9.62 10.00 12.98
C GLU A 44 8.43 10.69 12.29
N THR A 45 7.81 10.03 11.29
CA THR A 45 6.64 10.57 10.60
C THR A 45 5.52 10.96 11.55
N LYS A 46 4.79 12.02 11.18
CA LYS A 46 3.56 12.46 11.86
C LYS A 46 2.39 11.52 11.58
N GLN A 47 2.46 10.70 10.53
CA GLN A 47 1.39 9.76 10.15
C GLN A 47 1.56 8.39 10.81
N LYS A 48 1.79 8.37 12.13
CA LYS A 48 1.94 7.13 12.89
C LYS A 48 0.68 6.28 12.79
N GLU A 49 0.87 4.98 12.63
CA GLU A 49 -0.20 3.98 12.53
C GLU A 49 -1.15 4.16 11.32
N MET A 50 -0.94 5.16 10.46
CA MET A 50 -1.78 5.35 9.29
C MET A 50 -1.29 4.47 8.14
N THR A 51 -2.23 3.76 7.54
CA THR A 51 -2.02 2.97 6.33
C THR A 51 -2.83 3.56 5.19
N GLU A 52 -2.16 3.93 4.12
CA GLU A 52 -2.79 4.35 2.87
C GLU A 52 -3.09 3.08 2.05
N ILE A 53 -4.35 2.87 1.73
CA ILE A 53 -4.81 1.77 0.88
C ILE A 53 -5.20 2.35 -0.47
N HIS A 54 -4.58 1.84 -1.51
CA HIS A 54 -4.82 2.23 -2.90
C HIS A 54 -5.53 1.09 -3.62
N VAL A 55 -6.76 1.33 -4.06
CA VAL A 55 -7.45 0.46 -5.01
C VAL A 55 -6.85 0.74 -6.39
N ALA A 56 -5.80 -0.01 -6.73
CA ALA A 56 -5.02 0.17 -7.96
C ALA A 56 -5.70 -0.44 -9.19
N LYS A 57 -6.53 -1.48 -8.98
CA LYS A 57 -7.37 -2.08 -10.02
C LYS A 57 -8.72 -2.44 -9.41
N HIS A 58 -9.79 -2.16 -10.14
CA HIS A 58 -11.13 -2.67 -9.85
C HIS A 58 -11.89 -2.82 -11.18
N ARG A 59 -12.14 -4.06 -11.64
CA ARG A 59 -12.79 -4.29 -12.94
C ARG A 59 -14.22 -3.74 -13.01
N ASN A 60 -14.95 -3.82 -11.90
CA ASN A 60 -16.37 -3.49 -11.80
C ASN A 60 -16.69 -2.32 -10.87
N GLY A 61 -15.74 -1.39 -10.66
CA GLY A 61 -15.93 -0.32 -9.70
C GLY A 61 -14.82 0.72 -9.70
N PRO A 62 -14.92 1.74 -8.84
CA PRO A 62 -13.98 2.85 -8.82
C PRO A 62 -12.61 2.43 -8.27
N VAL A 63 -11.58 3.07 -8.80
CA VAL A 63 -10.24 3.13 -8.20
C VAL A 63 -10.13 4.36 -7.31
N GLY A 64 -9.15 4.37 -6.41
CA GLY A 64 -8.92 5.49 -5.51
C GLY A 64 -8.07 5.10 -4.31
N SER A 65 -7.94 6.01 -3.36
CA SER A 65 -7.22 5.74 -2.12
C SER A 65 -7.98 6.21 -0.91
N PHE A 66 -7.77 5.51 0.21
CA PHE A 66 -8.32 5.86 1.50
C PHE A 66 -7.33 5.49 2.60
N LYS A 67 -7.49 6.10 3.77
CA LYS A 67 -6.60 5.88 4.91
C LYS A 67 -7.34 5.13 6.01
N LEU A 68 -6.69 4.11 6.54
CA LEU A 68 -7.12 3.41 7.75
C LEU A 68 -6.04 3.51 8.81
N ARG A 69 -6.43 3.44 10.08
CA ARG A 69 -5.48 3.30 11.18
C ARG A 69 -5.22 1.82 11.44
N PHE A 70 -3.96 1.42 11.48
CA PHE A 70 -3.51 0.06 11.77
C PHE A 70 -2.98 -0.06 13.19
N MET A 71 -3.75 -0.72 14.06
CA MET A 71 -3.36 -1.05 15.42
C MET A 71 -2.44 -2.27 15.43
N LYS A 72 -1.13 -2.04 15.51
CA LYS A 72 -0.09 -3.09 15.47
C LYS A 72 -0.30 -4.19 16.52
N GLU A 73 -0.69 -3.80 17.73
CA GLU A 73 -0.88 -4.69 18.88
C GLU A 73 -1.97 -5.75 18.64
N PHE A 74 -2.96 -5.43 17.80
CA PHE A 74 -4.11 -6.30 17.52
C PHE A 74 -4.13 -6.82 16.09
N GLY A 75 -3.20 -6.39 15.23
CA GLY A 75 -3.21 -6.69 13.79
C GLY A 75 -4.48 -6.19 13.08
N ARG A 76 -5.09 -5.09 13.54
CA ARG A 76 -6.43 -4.65 13.12
C ARG A 76 -6.41 -3.29 12.43
N PHE A 77 -7.21 -3.16 11.36
CA PHE A 77 -7.53 -1.87 10.75
C PHE A 77 -8.83 -1.30 11.32
N VAL A 78 -8.82 0.00 11.62
CA VAL A 78 -10.00 0.75 12.04
C VAL A 78 -10.13 2.03 11.22
N GLU A 79 -11.34 2.56 11.13
CA GLU A 79 -11.59 3.86 10.52
C GLU A 79 -10.79 4.95 11.26
N GLY A 80 -10.08 5.77 10.50
CA GLY A 80 -9.37 6.93 11.05
C GLY A 80 -10.39 8.02 11.35
N LYS A 81 -10.53 8.40 12.63
CA LYS A 81 -11.16 9.67 13.00
C LYS A 81 -10.18 10.82 12.83
#